data_AF-A0A0C3PLV6-F1
#
_entry.id   AF-A0A0C3PLV6-F1
#
_cell.length_a   1.000
_cell.length_b   1.000
_cell.length_c   1.000
_cell.angle_alpha   90.00
_cell.angle_beta   90.00
_cell.angle_gamma   90.00
#
_symmetry.space_group_name_H-M   'P 1'
#
loop_
_entity.id
_entity.type
_entity.pdbx_description
1 polymer ?
#
loop_
_entity_poly.entity_id
_entity_poly.type
_entity_poly.pdbx_seq_one_letter_code
_entity_poly.pdbx_strand_id
1 'polypeptide(L)'
;LGDFESAVSLCLSVERYADAILLAVKGGPELLQKTQTAYFTKQTTSLPYLRLYQSIVSNDLDDIVQNADLREWQEIFVILCTFAKVDEFSGLAKQLGQRLEFQGKVVKAADPQNSQVLAKEYRRNATLCYLAAGKLEQIVHIWIEEMKEEEAATVASGDEQHGISRYTSHAMALQTFIEKVAVFRGATKYVDAEL
;
A
#
# COMPACT_ATOMS: atom_id res chain seq x y z
N LEU A 1 23.85 -30.16 29.50
CA LEU A 1 23.78 -28.89 30.26
C LEU A 1 24.11 -27.78 29.27
N GLY A 2 23.22 -26.82 29.05
CA GLY A 2 23.37 -25.84 27.96
C GLY A 2 22.68 -26.22 26.63
N ASP A 3 21.76 -27.20 26.66
CA ASP A 3 20.91 -27.51 25.50
C ASP A 3 19.73 -26.52 25.46
N PHE A 4 19.98 -25.35 24.88
CA PHE A 4 18.98 -24.30 24.72
C PHE A 4 17.91 -24.68 23.69
N GLU A 5 18.23 -25.53 22.71
CA GLU A 5 17.31 -25.94 21.65
C GLU A 5 16.17 -26.79 22.23
N SER A 6 16.50 -27.78 23.06
CA SER A 6 15.51 -28.59 23.78
C SER A 6 14.66 -27.75 24.74
N ALA A 7 15.27 -26.79 25.45
CA ALA A 7 14.54 -25.92 26.37
C ALA A 7 13.54 -25.01 25.64
N VAL A 8 13.94 -24.43 24.51
CA VAL A 8 13.08 -23.61 23.64
C VAL A 8 11.93 -24.43 23.08
N SER A 9 12.22 -25.63 22.57
CA SER A 9 11.20 -26.57 22.07
C SER A 9 10.11 -26.84 23.11
N LEU A 10 10.50 -27.10 24.36
CA LEU A 10 9.58 -27.37 25.46
C LEU A 10 8.75 -26.13 25.83
N CYS A 11 9.36 -24.94 25.83
CA CYS A 11 8.62 -23.69 26.06
C CYS A 11 7.60 -23.40 24.93
N LEU A 12 7.94 -23.70 23.67
CA LEU A 12 7.04 -23.56 22.52
C LEU A 12 5.87 -24.57 22.53
N SER A 13 6.06 -25.76 23.13
CA SER A 13 4.98 -26.74 23.27
C SER A 13 4.00 -26.39 24.40
N VAL A 14 4.47 -25.68 25.43
CA VAL A 14 3.64 -25.20 26.56
C VAL A 14 3.11 -23.77 26.31
N GLU A 15 3.27 -23.25 25.09
CA GLU A 15 2.82 -21.90 24.68
C GLU A 15 3.41 -20.75 25.52
N ARG A 16 4.55 -20.97 26.19
CA ARG A 16 5.31 -19.96 26.93
C ARG A 16 6.31 -19.25 26.01
N TYR A 17 5.77 -18.47 25.07
CA TYR A 17 6.56 -17.84 24.00
C TYR A 17 7.59 -16.83 24.50
N ALA A 18 7.26 -16.04 25.53
CA ALA A 18 8.19 -15.04 26.08
C ALA A 18 9.46 -15.68 26.66
N ASP A 19 9.29 -16.80 27.40
CA ASP A 19 10.41 -17.54 27.97
C ASP A 19 11.23 -18.25 26.88
N ALA A 20 10.56 -18.79 25.85
CA ALA A 20 11.21 -19.39 24.70
C ALA A 20 12.13 -18.37 23.99
N ILE A 21 11.63 -17.16 23.73
CA ILE A 21 12.41 -16.10 23.07
C ILE A 21 13.58 -15.67 23.96
N LEU A 22 13.37 -15.49 25.28
CA LEU A 22 14.44 -15.08 26.20
C LEU A 22 15.57 -16.13 26.29
N LEU A 23 15.21 -17.42 26.28
CA LEU A 23 16.19 -18.51 26.24
C LEU A 23 16.91 -18.57 24.89
N ALA A 24 16.19 -18.36 23.78
CA ALA A 24 16.77 -18.38 22.45
C ALA A 24 17.82 -17.26 22.23
N VAL A 25 17.65 -16.09 22.86
CA VAL A 25 18.66 -15.01 22.85
C VAL A 25 20.00 -15.48 23.44
N LYS A 26 19.98 -16.38 24.43
CA LYS A 26 21.21 -16.98 25.00
C LYS A 26 21.78 -18.13 24.17
N GLY A 27 20.95 -18.79 23.36
CA GLY A 27 21.35 -19.88 22.47
C GLY A 27 21.93 -19.45 21.12
N GLY A 28 21.95 -18.15 20.82
CA GLY A 28 22.56 -17.60 19.61
C GLY A 28 21.54 -17.15 18.54
N PRO A 29 22.02 -16.45 17.49
CA PRO A 29 21.15 -15.79 16.50
C PRO A 29 20.33 -16.79 15.67
N GLU A 30 20.89 -17.95 15.32
CA GLU A 30 20.16 -18.98 14.54
C GLU A 30 18.99 -19.57 15.33
N LEU A 31 19.19 -19.85 16.63
CA LEU A 31 18.13 -20.38 17.48
C LEU A 31 17.05 -19.32 17.72
N LEU A 32 17.43 -18.05 17.90
CA LEU A 32 16.50 -16.94 18.00
C LEU A 32 15.62 -16.82 16.76
N GLN A 33 16.21 -16.87 15.57
CA GLN A 33 15.47 -16.78 14.32
C GLN A 33 14.46 -17.92 14.17
N LYS A 34 14.88 -19.18 14.40
CA LYS A 34 13.97 -20.34 14.38
C LYS A 34 12.80 -20.19 15.37
N THR A 35 13.09 -19.70 16.57
CA THR A 35 12.08 -19.50 17.63
C THR A 35 11.08 -18.41 17.25
N GLN A 36 11.56 -17.29 16.69
CA GLN A 36 10.72 -16.21 16.19
C GLN A 36 9.82 -16.69 15.04
N THR A 37 10.36 -17.43 14.07
CA THR A 37 9.55 -18.00 12.98
C THR A 37 8.46 -18.92 13.53
N ALA A 38 8.79 -19.83 14.47
CA ALA A 38 7.81 -20.72 15.08
C ALA A 38 6.73 -19.97 15.86
N TYR A 39 7.10 -18.88 16.54
CA TYR A 39 6.16 -17.98 17.23
C TYR A 39 5.19 -17.33 16.25
N PHE A 40 5.70 -16.74 15.16
CA PHE A 40 4.86 -16.11 14.14
C PHE A 40 3.96 -17.11 13.44
N THR A 41 4.45 -18.29 13.04
CA THR A 41 3.60 -19.30 12.39
C THR A 41 2.42 -19.73 13.27
N LYS A 42 2.59 -19.76 14.59
CA LYS A 42 1.51 -20.11 15.52
C LYS A 42 0.56 -18.94 15.83
N GLN A 43 1.05 -17.70 15.92
CA GLN A 43 0.22 -16.54 16.30
C GLN A 43 -0.28 -15.69 15.13
N THR A 44 0.29 -15.81 13.93
CA THR A 44 -0.17 -15.05 12.75
C THR A 44 -1.63 -15.36 12.39
N THR A 45 -2.14 -16.55 12.74
CA THR A 45 -3.56 -16.92 12.55
C THR A 45 -4.51 -16.15 13.47
N SER A 46 -4.04 -15.73 14.66
CA SER A 46 -4.89 -15.04 15.64
C SER A 46 -4.81 -13.53 15.55
N LEU A 47 -3.69 -12.97 15.07
CA LEU A 47 -3.43 -11.53 15.10
C LEU A 47 -2.82 -11.04 13.76
N PRO A 48 -3.59 -10.31 12.93
CA PRO A 48 -3.13 -9.82 11.63
C PRO A 48 -1.87 -8.95 11.68
N TYR A 49 -1.75 -8.10 12.71
CA TYR A 49 -0.57 -7.22 12.88
C TYR A 49 0.75 -7.99 13.09
N LEU A 50 0.70 -9.22 13.65
CA LEU A 50 1.90 -10.03 13.82
C LEU A 50 2.48 -10.48 12.49
N ARG A 51 1.65 -10.58 11.45
CA ARG A 51 2.13 -10.85 10.09
C ARG A 51 2.99 -9.70 9.57
N LEU A 52 2.55 -8.47 9.78
CA LEU A 52 3.30 -7.27 9.41
C LEU A 52 4.65 -7.25 10.14
N TYR A 53 4.63 -7.54 11.45
CA TYR A 53 5.85 -7.58 12.26
C TYR A 53 6.80 -8.72 11.86
N GLN A 54 6.29 -9.92 11.57
CA GLN A 54 7.08 -11.07 11.09
C GLN A 54 7.87 -10.68 9.84
N SER A 55 7.23 -9.96 8.94
CA SER A 55 7.80 -9.61 7.65
C SER A 55 8.87 -8.51 7.77
N ILE A 56 8.72 -7.60 8.75
CA ILE A 56 9.79 -6.67 9.15
C ILE A 56 10.99 -7.45 9.71
N VAL A 57 10.76 -8.40 10.62
CA VAL A 57 11.82 -9.22 11.24
C VAL A 57 12.53 -10.11 10.21
N SER A 58 11.79 -10.61 9.22
CA SER A 58 12.32 -11.45 8.14
C SER A 58 12.90 -10.65 6.97
N ASN A 59 12.76 -9.31 7.00
CA ASN A 59 13.14 -8.39 5.93
C ASN A 59 12.54 -8.76 4.55
N ASP A 60 11.33 -9.32 4.55
CA ASP A 60 10.58 -9.71 3.35
C ASP A 60 9.42 -8.74 3.16
N LEU A 61 9.76 -7.55 2.65
CA LEU A 61 8.78 -6.48 2.43
C LEU A 61 7.88 -6.76 1.22
N ASP A 62 8.35 -7.58 0.27
CA ASP A 62 7.58 -8.01 -0.90
C ASP A 62 6.37 -8.86 -0.48
N ASP A 63 6.51 -9.81 0.46
CA ASP A 63 5.38 -10.61 0.96
C ASP A 63 4.27 -9.72 1.56
N ILE A 64 4.66 -8.70 2.32
CA ILE A 64 3.71 -7.76 2.93
C ILE A 64 2.89 -7.09 1.84
N VAL A 65 3.56 -6.50 0.85
CA VAL A 65 2.88 -5.73 -0.19
C VAL A 65 1.94 -6.62 -1.01
N GLN A 66 2.33 -7.86 -1.29
CA GLN A 66 1.52 -8.79 -2.09
C GLN A 66 0.36 -9.42 -1.32
N ASN A 67 0.58 -9.80 -0.06
CA ASN A 67 -0.33 -10.72 0.63
C ASN A 67 -1.00 -10.14 1.89
N ALA A 68 -0.58 -8.98 2.39
CA ALA A 68 -1.23 -8.35 3.56
C ALA A 68 -2.62 -7.80 3.22
N ASP A 69 -3.46 -7.59 4.22
CA ASP A 69 -4.81 -7.07 4.00
C ASP A 69 -4.74 -5.58 3.61
N LEU A 70 -5.48 -5.19 2.56
CA LEU A 70 -5.51 -3.80 2.08
C LEU A 70 -6.36 -2.89 2.98
N ARG A 71 -7.07 -3.44 3.97
CA ARG A 71 -7.67 -2.67 5.06
C ARG A 71 -6.60 -1.97 5.91
N GLU A 72 -5.42 -2.57 6.05
CA GLU A 72 -4.29 -2.06 6.84
C GLU A 72 -3.20 -1.43 5.93
N TRP A 73 -3.62 -0.84 4.79
CA TRP A 73 -2.66 -0.28 3.82
C TRP A 73 -1.81 0.86 4.38
N GLN A 74 -2.33 1.61 5.36
CA GLN A 74 -1.60 2.73 5.97
C GLN A 74 -0.43 2.21 6.79
N GLU A 75 -0.66 1.13 7.54
CA GLU A 75 0.33 0.44 8.33
C GLU A 75 1.42 -0.15 7.43
N ILE A 76 1.03 -0.81 6.34
CA ILE A 76 1.97 -1.31 5.32
C ILE A 76 2.80 -0.16 4.75
N PHE A 77 2.16 0.96 4.40
CA PHE A 77 2.85 2.10 3.83
C PHE A 77 3.85 2.75 4.81
N VAL A 78 3.50 2.89 6.09
CA VAL A 78 4.42 3.38 7.13
C VAL A 78 5.61 2.43 7.31
N ILE A 79 5.37 1.12 7.25
CA ILE A 79 6.44 0.11 7.31
C ILE A 79 7.39 0.27 6.12
N LEU A 80 6.86 0.46 4.91
CA LEU A 80 7.69 0.74 3.73
C LEU A 80 8.52 2.01 3.93
N CYS A 81 7.93 3.10 4.42
CA CYS A 81 8.66 4.34 4.70
C CYS A 81 9.76 4.19 5.76
N THR A 82 9.62 3.23 6.67
CA THR A 82 10.54 3.07 7.82
C THR A 82 11.64 2.04 7.55
N PHE A 83 11.31 0.94 6.87
CA PHE A 83 12.18 -0.23 6.74
C PHE A 83 12.65 -0.49 5.31
N ALA A 84 12.00 0.06 4.28
CA ALA A 84 12.46 -0.15 2.91
C ALA A 84 13.73 0.65 2.62
N LYS A 85 14.64 0.07 1.84
CA LYS A 85 15.78 0.80 1.29
C LYS A 85 15.30 1.79 0.23
N VAL A 86 16.09 2.83 -0.01
CA VAL A 86 15.75 3.91 -0.96
C VAL A 86 15.48 3.36 -2.37
N ASP A 87 16.26 2.36 -2.79
CA ASP A 87 16.20 1.76 -4.12
C ASP A 87 15.00 0.81 -4.27
N GLU A 88 14.57 0.16 -3.19
CA GLU A 88 13.47 -0.81 -3.15
C GLU A 88 12.12 -0.12 -2.93
N PHE A 89 12.10 1.01 -2.20
CA PHE A 89 10.89 1.73 -1.79
C PHE A 89 10.01 2.11 -2.98
N SER A 90 10.58 2.70 -4.04
CA SER A 90 9.81 3.11 -5.23
C SER A 90 9.13 1.91 -5.91
N GLY A 91 9.79 0.75 -5.93
CA GLY A 91 9.22 -0.49 -6.46
C GLY A 91 8.08 -1.03 -5.60
N LEU A 92 8.30 -1.12 -4.29
CA LEU A 92 7.32 -1.65 -3.34
C LEU A 92 6.08 -0.75 -3.20
N ALA A 93 6.27 0.57 -3.13
CA ALA A 93 5.17 1.53 -3.09
C ALA A 93 4.34 1.50 -4.38
N LYS A 94 4.98 1.30 -5.54
CA LYS A 94 4.27 1.06 -6.82
C LYS A 94 3.42 -0.20 -6.77
N GLN A 95 3.98 -1.32 -6.30
CA GLN A 95 3.23 -2.58 -6.19
C GLN A 95 2.01 -2.44 -5.26
N LEU A 96 2.17 -1.76 -4.12
CA LEU A 96 1.06 -1.49 -3.20
C LEU A 96 -0.04 -0.65 -3.88
N GLY A 97 0.36 0.40 -4.61
CA GLY A 97 -0.55 1.21 -5.41
C GLY A 97 -1.33 0.40 -6.44
N GLN A 98 -0.67 -0.52 -7.16
CA GLN A 98 -1.31 -1.40 -8.14
C GLN A 98 -2.35 -2.33 -7.50
N ARG A 99 -2.06 -2.85 -6.31
CA ARG A 99 -3.01 -3.68 -5.56
C ARG A 99 -4.24 -2.88 -5.11
N LEU A 100 -4.05 -1.66 -4.61
CA LEU A 100 -5.14 -0.77 -4.20
C LEU A 100 -6.01 -0.39 -5.41
N GLU A 101 -5.39 -0.07 -6.54
CA GLU A 101 -6.10 0.25 -7.78
C GLU A 101 -6.91 -0.95 -8.29
N PHE A 102 -6.33 -2.16 -8.26
CA PHE A 102 -7.03 -3.38 -8.63
C PHE A 102 -8.24 -3.65 -7.72
N GLN A 103 -8.10 -3.51 -6.40
CA GLN A 103 -9.25 -3.63 -5.49
C GLN A 103 -10.32 -2.57 -5.77
N GLY A 104 -9.92 -1.32 -6.06
CA GLY A 104 -10.87 -0.28 -6.45
C GLY A 104 -11.68 -0.66 -7.69
N LYS A 105 -11.05 -1.29 -8.70
CA LYS A 105 -11.73 -1.81 -9.90
C LYS A 105 -12.66 -2.98 -9.59
N VAL A 106 -12.23 -3.93 -8.75
CA VAL A 106 -13.05 -5.07 -8.31
C VAL A 106 -14.30 -4.60 -7.55
N VAL A 107 -14.12 -3.67 -6.62
CA VAL A 107 -15.21 -3.08 -5.82
C VAL A 107 -16.19 -2.32 -6.71
N LYS A 108 -15.70 -1.55 -7.70
CA LYS A 108 -16.53 -0.87 -8.71
C LYS A 108 -17.33 -1.85 -9.59
N ALA A 109 -16.75 -3.02 -9.90
CA ALA A 109 -17.41 -4.04 -10.71
C ALA A 109 -18.44 -4.86 -9.93
N ALA A 110 -18.23 -5.06 -8.62
CA ALA A 110 -19.13 -5.84 -7.77
C ALA A 110 -20.44 -5.11 -7.45
N ASP A 111 -20.38 -3.81 -7.16
CA ASP A 111 -21.57 -2.98 -6.95
C ASP A 111 -21.31 -1.54 -7.44
N PRO A 112 -21.77 -1.20 -8.65
CA PRO A 112 -21.53 0.11 -9.26
C PRO A 112 -22.15 1.30 -8.51
N GLN A 113 -23.17 1.08 -7.67
CA GLN A 113 -24.00 2.15 -7.09
C GLN A 113 -23.72 2.38 -5.61
N ASN A 114 -23.55 1.34 -4.79
CA ASN A 114 -23.18 1.52 -3.38
C ASN A 114 -21.66 1.63 -3.16
N SER A 115 -20.86 1.06 -4.05
CA SER A 115 -19.40 0.99 -3.82
C SER A 115 -18.60 2.09 -4.50
N GLN A 116 -19.26 3.10 -5.08
CA GLN A 116 -18.59 4.21 -5.75
C GLN A 116 -17.73 5.05 -4.79
N VAL A 117 -18.16 5.21 -3.54
CA VAL A 117 -17.39 5.90 -2.49
C VAL A 117 -16.11 5.12 -2.16
N LEU A 118 -16.24 3.82 -1.90
CA LEU A 118 -15.10 2.94 -1.61
C LEU A 118 -14.13 2.85 -2.78
N ALA A 119 -14.62 2.76 -4.01
CA ALA A 119 -13.79 2.74 -5.21
C ALA A 119 -12.99 4.04 -5.38
N LYS A 120 -13.59 5.20 -5.06
CA LYS A 120 -12.89 6.49 -5.03
C LYS A 120 -11.83 6.56 -3.92
N GLU A 121 -12.11 6.00 -2.74
CA GLU A 121 -11.13 5.92 -1.65
C GLU A 121 -9.93 5.05 -2.04
N TYR A 122 -10.15 3.86 -2.60
CA TYR A 122 -9.08 3.00 -3.09
C TYR A 122 -8.24 3.67 -4.19
N ARG A 123 -8.89 4.39 -5.12
CA ARG A 123 -8.19 5.17 -6.14
C ARG A 123 -7.33 6.27 -5.51
N ARG A 124 -7.84 7.00 -4.51
CA ARG A 124 -7.08 8.05 -3.80
C ARG A 124 -5.88 7.46 -3.05
N ASN A 125 -6.06 6.31 -2.39
CA ASN A 125 -4.99 5.62 -1.67
C ASN A 125 -3.92 5.11 -2.65
N ALA A 126 -4.31 4.59 -3.82
CA ALA A 126 -3.39 4.20 -4.89
C ALA A 126 -2.59 5.41 -5.41
N THR A 127 -3.25 6.55 -5.66
CA THR A 127 -2.59 7.79 -6.05
C THR A 127 -1.56 8.23 -5.02
N LEU A 128 -1.86 8.16 -3.71
CA LEU A 128 -0.89 8.47 -2.66
C LEU A 128 0.35 7.56 -2.71
N CYS A 129 0.15 6.26 -2.93
CA CYS A 129 1.26 5.31 -3.05
C CYS A 129 2.13 5.61 -4.29
N TYR A 130 1.51 5.93 -5.43
CA TYR A 130 2.25 6.30 -6.64
C TYR A 130 2.96 7.65 -6.54
N LEU A 131 2.34 8.62 -5.84
CA LEU A 131 2.96 9.91 -5.54
C LEU A 131 4.24 9.71 -4.73
N ALA A 132 4.18 8.88 -3.68
CA ALA A 132 5.33 8.54 -2.86
C ALA A 132 6.40 7.75 -3.64
N ALA A 133 5.98 6.86 -4.55
CA ALA A 133 6.88 6.13 -5.42
C ALA A 133 7.56 6.99 -6.50
N GLY A 134 7.08 8.22 -6.74
CA GLY A 134 7.55 9.10 -7.81
C GLY A 134 7.18 8.63 -9.22
N LYS A 135 6.16 7.77 -9.37
CA LYS A 135 5.80 7.14 -10.66
C LYS A 135 4.75 7.97 -11.40
N LEU A 136 5.19 9.00 -12.11
CA LEU A 136 4.31 9.92 -12.86
C LEU A 136 3.42 9.19 -13.87
N GLU A 137 3.96 8.22 -14.62
CA GLU A 137 3.22 7.50 -15.67
C GLU A 137 1.89 6.92 -15.15
N GLN A 138 1.91 6.25 -13.99
CA GLN A 138 0.72 5.61 -13.44
C GLN A 138 -0.28 6.64 -12.88
N ILE A 139 0.22 7.74 -12.34
CA ILE A 139 -0.61 8.83 -11.82
C ILE A 139 -1.33 9.56 -12.96
N VAL A 140 -0.64 9.80 -14.08
CA VAL A 140 -1.22 10.43 -15.28
C VAL A 140 -2.40 9.61 -15.80
N HIS A 141 -2.26 8.28 -15.86
CA HIS A 141 -3.38 7.41 -16.26
C HIS A 141 -4.60 7.59 -15.35
N ILE A 142 -4.40 7.61 -14.03
CA ILE A 142 -5.49 7.82 -13.06
C ILE A 142 -6.14 9.20 -13.25
N TRP A 143 -5.34 10.26 -13.40
CA TRP A 143 -5.88 11.62 -13.56
C TRP A 143 -6.58 11.83 -14.91
N ILE A 144 -6.17 11.12 -15.97
CA ILE A 144 -6.90 11.14 -17.26
C ILE A 144 -8.28 10.49 -17.09
N GLU A 145 -8.37 9.37 -16.37
CA GLU A 145 -9.68 8.76 -16.05
C GLU A 145 -10.54 9.68 -15.18
N GLU A 146 -9.94 10.31 -14.17
CA GLU A 146 -10.61 11.27 -13.28
C GLU A 146 -11.14 12.48 -14.07
N MET A 147 -10.34 13.05 -14.97
CA MET A 147 -10.75 14.16 -15.85
C MET A 147 -11.96 13.79 -16.71
N LYS A 148 -11.97 12.58 -17.30
CA LYS A 148 -13.10 12.12 -18.13
C LYS A 148 -14.37 11.90 -17.29
N GLU A 149 -14.22 11.36 -16.08
CA GLU A 149 -15.33 11.18 -15.15
C GLU A 149 -15.88 12.53 -14.66
N GLU A 150 -15.03 13.53 -14.39
CA GLU A 150 -15.42 14.89 -14.04
C GLU A 150 -16.15 15.59 -15.19
N GLU A 151 -15.62 15.52 -16.43
CA GLU A 151 -16.28 16.09 -17.61
C GLU A 151 -17.68 15.49 -17.83
N ALA A 152 -17.81 14.17 -17.69
CA ALA A 152 -19.10 13.48 -17.81
C ALA A 152 -20.07 13.86 -16.69
N ALA A 153 -19.58 14.02 -15.45
CA ALA A 153 -20.40 14.42 -14.31
C ALA A 153 -20.91 15.87 -14.45
N THR A 154 -20.07 16.81 -14.89
CA THR A 154 -20.46 18.21 -15.10
C THR A 154 -21.48 18.37 -16.25
N VAL A 155 -21.35 17.55 -17.30
CA VAL A 155 -22.32 17.51 -18.40
C VAL A 155 -23.65 16.89 -17.94
N ALA A 156 -23.62 15.90 -17.04
CA ALA A 156 -24.81 15.25 -16.49
C ALA A 156 -25.54 16.09 -15.43
N SER A 157 -24.83 16.93 -14.67
CA SER A 157 -25.40 17.76 -13.60
C SER A 157 -26.14 19.01 -14.10
N GLY A 158 -26.04 19.34 -15.40
CA GLY A 158 -26.96 20.24 -16.10
C GLY A 158 -27.49 21.44 -15.32
N ASP A 159 -26.62 22.32 -14.83
CA ASP A 159 -27.07 23.62 -14.31
C ASP A 159 -27.46 24.50 -15.51
N GLU A 160 -28.71 24.41 -15.94
CA GLU A 160 -29.32 25.25 -16.98
C GLU A 160 -29.34 26.75 -16.60
N GLN A 161 -28.92 27.12 -15.39
CA GLN A 161 -28.91 28.51 -14.90
C GLN A 161 -27.59 29.25 -15.15
N HIS A 162 -26.48 28.57 -15.44
CA HIS A 162 -25.21 29.19 -15.86
C HIS A 162 -24.63 28.34 -16.97
N GLY A 163 -24.71 28.79 -18.22
CA GLY A 163 -24.29 28.05 -19.43
C GLY A 163 -22.82 27.65 -19.47
N ILE A 164 -22.43 26.68 -18.62
CA ILE A 164 -21.16 25.98 -18.69
C ILE A 164 -21.29 25.06 -19.90
N SER A 165 -20.86 25.55 -21.05
CA SER A 165 -20.75 24.79 -22.27
C SER A 165 -19.84 23.56 -22.06
N ARG A 166 -20.08 22.49 -22.81
CA ARG A 166 -19.18 21.33 -22.86
C ARG A 166 -17.71 21.73 -23.09
N TYR A 167 -17.50 22.84 -23.81
CA TYR A 167 -16.18 23.44 -23.99
C TYR A 167 -15.56 23.95 -22.67
N THR A 168 -16.34 24.64 -21.83
CA THR A 168 -15.85 25.20 -20.56
C THR A 168 -15.61 24.10 -19.52
N SER A 169 -16.45 23.05 -19.46
CA SER A 169 -16.20 21.91 -18.58
C SER A 169 -14.93 21.16 -18.97
N HIS A 170 -14.72 20.94 -20.27
CA HIS A 170 -13.50 20.32 -20.79
C HIS A 170 -12.26 21.18 -20.49
N ALA A 171 -12.35 22.51 -20.69
CA ALA A 171 -11.25 23.43 -20.40
C ALA A 171 -10.86 23.45 -18.91
N MET A 172 -11.84 23.43 -18.00
CA MET A 172 -11.57 23.40 -16.55
C MET A 172 -10.96 22.07 -16.10
N ALA A 173 -11.41 20.95 -16.66
CA ALA A 173 -10.86 19.63 -16.38
C ALA A 173 -9.39 19.51 -16.87
N LEU A 174 -9.10 20.03 -18.07
CA LEU A 174 -7.74 20.12 -18.60
C LEU A 174 -6.84 21.02 -17.75
N GLN A 175 -7.34 22.19 -17.33
CA GLN A 175 -6.58 23.11 -16.48
C GLN A 175 -6.19 22.41 -15.17
N THR A 176 -7.15 21.78 -14.50
CA THR A 176 -6.92 21.06 -13.24
C THR A 176 -5.90 19.95 -13.39
N PHE A 177 -5.95 19.20 -14.51
CA PHE A 177 -4.98 18.18 -14.83
C PHE A 177 -3.56 18.75 -15.04
N ILE A 178 -3.43 19.82 -15.83
CA ILE A 178 -2.13 20.47 -16.08
C ILE A 178 -1.53 20.99 -14.78
N GLU A 179 -2.34 21.61 -13.92
CA GLU A 179 -1.91 22.07 -12.60
C GLU A 179 -1.43 20.91 -11.72
N LYS A 180 -2.19 19.81 -11.63
CA LYS A 180 -1.80 18.59 -10.88
C LYS A 180 -0.45 18.04 -11.37
N VAL A 181 -0.25 17.94 -12.69
CA VAL A 181 1.00 17.45 -13.30
C VAL A 181 2.16 18.42 -13.06
N ALA A 182 1.94 19.73 -13.21
CA ALA A 182 2.97 20.74 -13.00
C ALA A 182 3.45 20.78 -11.55
N VAL A 183 2.52 20.77 -10.58
CA VAL A 183 2.84 20.71 -9.15
C VAL A 183 3.61 19.43 -8.82
N PHE A 184 3.18 18.29 -9.36
CA PHE A 184 3.88 17.03 -9.14
C PHE A 184 5.32 17.04 -9.69
N ARG A 185 5.50 17.47 -10.95
CA ARG A 185 6.83 17.57 -11.57
C ARG A 185 7.75 18.50 -10.76
N GLY A 186 7.20 19.63 -10.28
CA GLY A 186 7.93 20.55 -9.41
C GLY A 186 8.31 19.95 -8.05
N ALA A 187 7.38 19.23 -7.40
CA ALA A 187 7.58 18.65 -6.07
C ALA A 187 8.55 17.45 -6.08
N THR A 188 8.48 16.61 -7.11
CA THR A 188 9.30 15.40 -7.21
C THR A 188 10.64 15.61 -7.91
N LYS A 189 10.91 16.82 -8.43
CA LYS A 189 12.05 17.11 -9.33
C LYS A 189 12.17 16.03 -10.41
N TYR A 190 11.03 15.62 -10.96
CA TYR A 190 10.96 14.51 -11.90
C TYR A 190 11.89 14.78 -13.09
N VAL A 191 12.88 13.92 -13.27
CA VAL A 191 13.75 13.92 -14.44
C VAL A 191 13.17 12.91 -15.41
N ASP A 192 12.74 13.41 -16.56
CA ASP A 192 12.26 12.59 -17.66
C ASP A 192 13.45 11.76 -18.16
N ALA A 193 13.40 10.44 -18.00
CA ALA A 193 14.51 9.55 -18.36
C ALA A 193 14.61 9.33 -19.89
N GLU A 194 13.63 9.81 -20.65
CA GLU A 194 13.54 9.67 -22.12
C GLU A 194 13.89 10.97 -22.90
N LEU A 195 14.49 11.97 -22.24
CA LEU A 195 14.93 13.24 -22.83
C LEU A 195 16.45 13.41 -22.81
#